data_AF-A0A6P0RAN6-F1
#
_entry.id   AF-A0A6P0RAN6-F1
#
_cell.length_a   1.000
_cell.length_b   1.000
_cell.length_c   1.000
_cell.angle_alpha   90.00
_cell.angle_beta   90.00
_cell.angle_gamma   90.00
#
_symmetry.space_group_name_H-M   'P 1'
#
loop_
_entity.id
_entity.type
_entity.pdbx_description
1 polymer ?
#
loop_
_entity_poly.entity_id
_entity_poly.type
_entity_poly.pdbx_seq_one_letter_code
_entity_poly.pdbx_strand_id
1 'polypeptide(L)'
;MVKSIEAVVRRRWLSPENAVREVVRFERCFGDKHLKLACHCGLFLILTPELVNLIRINFLDEENIDWIAESNFLLSSLCRPLQERIYEVEPCVREVLLVELENNFDWERPFELAEFLWFYLDKKTDKKLSGDLRMTQKWIAQAYLAPDSTIREMGRLLSESLPKDNQDLGLGGEEKVPYLVEILAEPLEQTNLWREYQILVLNSHVLAKLLVDERERLREEIEEFKKELGDREEVELGNEKFVLIHPVIEKLLGEFLSEDENNNSVETIPKEKLDLSLEVSTPTEKTRQIVTERRSITPNKKIYNRKVYMLIDQSGSMARRDVLFDTERRWKAMAEVVEGHVYRILNKEGINGEKICDEITVTFFSPNRPSTVIYPILDDSQVPALFEENQPDSNTFLVPTFEKIVGQWFNTRMPNEGGFIIIYTDGALDDRDTFVRCVEETCYKLNSQDELKVVIIGLGSDVDRDPNFYLRLSANANSFRDKNSKLCNIVVFDLLNKMSSIIDLLNRQLEYPKADLPIWGKKFCPELYD
;
A
#
# COMPACT_ATOMS: atom_id res chain seq x y z
N MET A 1 16.98 4.93 6.74
CA MET A 1 16.77 3.55 6.27
C MET A 1 16.45 2.73 7.50
N VAL A 2 15.18 2.57 7.87
CA VAL A 2 14.81 1.74 9.02
C VAL A 2 14.93 0.30 8.55
N LYS A 3 15.89 -0.44 9.08
CA LYS A 3 16.10 -1.84 8.71
C LYS A 3 14.98 -2.70 9.30
N SER A 4 14.33 -3.50 8.47
CA SER A 4 13.32 -4.48 8.90
C SER A 4 13.97 -5.86 9.07
N ILE A 5 13.47 -6.66 10.02
CA ILE A 5 13.85 -8.06 10.15
C ILE A 5 13.43 -8.81 8.88
N GLU A 6 14.30 -9.65 8.34
CA GLU A 6 14.02 -10.35 7.07
C GLU A 6 12.91 -11.40 7.23
N ALA A 7 11.96 -11.41 6.30
CA ALA A 7 10.91 -12.43 6.19
C ALA A 7 11.46 -13.76 5.62
N VAL A 8 12.15 -14.54 6.45
CA VAL A 8 12.86 -15.76 6.02
C VAL A 8 11.95 -16.82 5.37
N VAL A 9 10.65 -16.82 5.69
CA VAL A 9 9.68 -17.73 5.06
C VAL A 9 9.60 -17.58 3.53
N ARG A 10 9.86 -16.37 3.00
CA ARG A 10 9.81 -16.10 1.55
C ARG A 10 10.93 -16.80 0.78
N ARG A 11 12.02 -17.20 1.44
CA ARG A 11 13.14 -17.91 0.79
C ARG A 11 12.75 -19.29 0.24
N ARG A 12 11.62 -19.86 0.69
CA ARG A 12 11.07 -21.14 0.21
C ARG A 12 10.11 -20.97 -0.98
N TRP A 13 9.83 -19.73 -1.38
CA TRP A 13 8.91 -19.42 -2.46
C TRP A 13 9.69 -19.28 -3.76
N LEU A 14 8.98 -19.31 -4.89
CA LEU A 14 9.55 -18.87 -6.15
C LEU A 14 9.98 -17.41 -6.01
N SER A 15 11.10 -17.05 -6.63
CA SER A 15 11.39 -15.63 -6.79
C SER A 15 10.28 -14.97 -7.61
N PRO A 16 9.99 -13.67 -7.39
CA PRO A 16 8.97 -12.96 -8.16
C PRO A 16 9.13 -13.11 -9.68
N GLU A 17 10.37 -13.12 -10.17
CA GLU A 17 10.66 -13.28 -11.61
C GLU A 17 10.28 -14.68 -12.11
N ASN A 18 10.55 -15.71 -11.31
CA ASN A 18 10.20 -17.07 -11.65
C ASN A 18 8.68 -17.27 -11.61
N ALA A 19 7.99 -16.69 -10.63
CA ALA A 19 6.53 -16.73 -10.54
C ALA A 19 5.87 -16.11 -11.79
N VAL A 20 6.28 -14.89 -12.18
CA VAL A 20 5.79 -14.22 -13.41
C VAL A 20 6.06 -15.09 -14.64
N ARG A 21 7.26 -15.66 -14.75
CA ARG A 21 7.62 -16.52 -15.88
C ARG A 21 6.70 -17.74 -15.97
N GLU A 22 6.38 -18.37 -14.85
CA GLU A 22 5.49 -19.53 -14.83
C GLU A 22 4.05 -19.14 -15.21
N VAL A 23 3.53 -18.00 -14.72
CA VAL A 23 2.19 -17.50 -15.10
C VAL A 23 2.12 -17.19 -16.61
N VAL A 24 3.10 -16.47 -17.15
CA VAL A 24 3.19 -16.17 -18.59
C VAL A 24 3.30 -17.45 -19.42
N ARG A 25 4.05 -18.44 -18.93
CA ARG A 25 4.17 -19.73 -19.61
C ARG A 25 2.83 -20.47 -19.60
N PHE A 26 2.13 -20.47 -18.48
CA PHE A 26 0.81 -21.07 -18.34
C PHE A 26 -0.19 -20.46 -19.34
N GLU A 27 -0.27 -19.12 -19.39
CA GLU A 27 -1.12 -18.41 -20.35
C GLU A 27 -0.75 -18.77 -21.80
N ARG A 28 0.54 -18.82 -22.15
CA ARG A 28 0.96 -19.21 -23.51
C ARG A 28 0.60 -20.64 -23.88
N CYS A 29 0.60 -21.56 -22.91
CA CYS A 29 0.28 -22.96 -23.14
C CYS A 29 -1.22 -23.22 -23.25
N PHE A 30 -2.04 -22.52 -22.46
CA PHE A 30 -3.46 -22.83 -22.29
C PHE A 30 -4.42 -21.71 -22.71
N GLY A 31 -3.92 -20.49 -22.89
CA GLY A 31 -4.66 -19.31 -23.34
C GLY A 31 -5.28 -18.47 -22.22
N ASP A 32 -5.75 -17.28 -22.60
CA ASP A 32 -6.35 -16.25 -21.71
C ASP A 32 -7.47 -16.79 -20.80
N LYS A 33 -8.38 -17.60 -21.36
CA LYS A 33 -9.47 -18.21 -20.58
C LYS A 33 -8.99 -19.03 -19.39
N HIS A 34 -7.88 -19.77 -19.56
CA HIS A 34 -7.31 -20.55 -18.46
C HIS A 34 -6.64 -19.63 -17.44
N LEU A 35 -6.01 -18.55 -17.89
CA LEU A 35 -5.43 -17.54 -17.00
C LEU A 35 -6.52 -16.87 -16.14
N LYS A 36 -7.66 -16.49 -16.72
CA LYS A 36 -8.80 -15.93 -15.97
C LYS A 36 -9.27 -16.84 -14.83
N LEU A 37 -9.34 -18.16 -15.07
CA LEU A 37 -9.63 -19.14 -14.01
C LEU A 37 -8.52 -19.17 -12.95
N ALA A 38 -7.25 -19.21 -13.37
CA ALA A 38 -6.11 -19.18 -12.46
C ALA A 38 -6.12 -17.93 -11.57
N CYS A 39 -6.40 -16.75 -12.12
CA CYS A 39 -6.55 -15.49 -11.39
C CYS A 39 -7.58 -15.61 -10.26
N HIS A 40 -8.76 -16.13 -10.55
CA HIS A 40 -9.82 -16.32 -9.54
C HIS A 40 -9.42 -17.33 -8.48
N CYS A 41 -8.72 -18.39 -8.87
CA CYS A 41 -8.20 -19.36 -7.92
C CYS A 41 -7.05 -18.83 -7.08
N GLY A 42 -6.33 -17.80 -7.54
CA GLY A 42 -5.18 -17.20 -6.85
C GLY A 42 -5.52 -16.70 -5.45
N LEU A 43 -6.73 -16.17 -5.22
CA LEU A 43 -7.16 -15.78 -3.87
C LEU A 43 -7.04 -16.93 -2.87
N PHE A 44 -7.41 -18.13 -3.32
CA PHE A 44 -7.50 -19.35 -2.52
C PHE A 44 -6.13 -20.02 -2.48
N LEU A 45 -5.39 -19.85 -1.38
CA LEU A 45 -4.10 -20.52 -1.21
C LEU A 45 -4.21 -22.04 -1.33
N ILE A 46 -5.30 -22.64 -0.80
CA ILE A 46 -5.52 -24.09 -0.78
C ILE A 46 -6.73 -24.48 -1.63
N LEU A 47 -6.50 -25.27 -2.67
CA LEU A 47 -7.50 -25.65 -3.64
C LEU A 47 -7.84 -27.14 -3.59
N THR A 48 -9.10 -27.41 -3.91
CA THR A 48 -9.58 -28.75 -4.25
C THR A 48 -10.24 -28.70 -5.62
N PRO A 49 -10.30 -29.80 -6.39
CA PRO A 49 -11.00 -29.83 -7.67
C PRO A 49 -12.44 -29.31 -7.60
N GLU A 50 -13.15 -29.65 -6.52
CA GLU A 50 -14.50 -29.16 -6.26
C GLU A 50 -14.54 -27.63 -6.12
N LEU A 51 -13.60 -27.04 -5.36
CA LEU A 51 -13.54 -25.60 -5.16
C LEU A 51 -13.21 -24.87 -6.47
N VAL A 52 -12.28 -25.39 -7.28
CA VAL A 52 -11.96 -24.80 -8.59
C VAL A 52 -13.16 -24.84 -9.53
N ASN A 53 -13.90 -25.95 -9.57
CA ASN A 53 -15.14 -26.05 -10.34
C ASN A 53 -16.17 -25.02 -9.85
N LEU A 54 -16.38 -24.90 -8.53
CA LEU A 54 -17.31 -23.91 -7.98
C LEU A 54 -16.90 -22.48 -8.33
N ILE A 55 -15.61 -22.16 -8.29
CA ILE A 55 -15.11 -20.84 -8.73
C ILE A 55 -15.46 -20.60 -10.19
N ARG A 56 -15.16 -21.58 -11.07
CA ARG A 56 -15.45 -21.46 -12.51
C ARG A 56 -16.93 -21.20 -12.78
N ILE A 57 -17.84 -21.97 -12.18
CA ILE A 57 -19.28 -21.85 -12.46
C ILE A 57 -19.92 -20.60 -11.83
N ASN A 58 -19.40 -20.09 -10.71
CA ASN A 58 -20.00 -18.92 -10.04
C ASN A 58 -19.47 -17.60 -10.58
N PHE A 59 -18.23 -17.56 -11.07
CA PHE A 59 -17.57 -16.30 -11.46
C PHE A 59 -17.26 -16.19 -12.95
N LEU A 60 -17.26 -17.30 -13.70
CA LEU A 60 -16.75 -17.37 -15.07
C LEU A 60 -17.65 -18.15 -16.03
N ASP A 61 -18.94 -18.32 -15.69
CA ASP A 61 -19.90 -19.04 -16.55
C ASP A 61 -20.04 -18.37 -17.92
N GLU A 62 -20.11 -17.03 -17.94
CA GLU A 62 -20.23 -16.22 -19.17
C GLU A 62 -18.98 -16.28 -20.07
N GLU A 63 -17.80 -16.59 -19.50
CA GLU A 63 -16.54 -16.69 -20.23
C GLU A 63 -16.42 -18.01 -21.03
N ASN A 64 -17.36 -18.95 -20.82
CA ASN A 64 -17.41 -20.26 -21.49
C ASN A 64 -16.04 -20.97 -21.43
N ILE A 65 -15.53 -21.14 -20.20
CA ILE A 65 -14.27 -21.82 -19.90
C ILE A 65 -14.56 -23.33 -19.80
N ASP A 66 -13.81 -24.11 -20.59
CA ASP A 66 -13.90 -25.57 -20.60
C ASP A 66 -13.48 -26.15 -19.24
N TRP A 67 -14.18 -27.19 -18.77
CA TRP A 67 -13.90 -27.89 -17.52
C TRP A 67 -12.47 -28.46 -17.47
N ILE A 68 -11.83 -28.71 -18.62
CA ILE A 68 -10.42 -29.13 -18.67
C ILE A 68 -9.47 -28.08 -18.08
N ALA A 69 -9.86 -26.80 -18.06
CA ALA A 69 -9.06 -25.72 -17.50
C ALA A 69 -8.77 -25.91 -16.01
N GLU A 70 -9.71 -26.52 -15.28
CA GLU A 70 -9.56 -26.83 -13.86
C GLU A 70 -8.37 -27.77 -13.62
N SER A 71 -8.27 -28.82 -14.45
CA SER A 71 -7.20 -29.80 -14.37
C SER A 71 -5.87 -29.23 -14.86
N ASN A 72 -5.89 -28.47 -15.95
CA ASN A 72 -4.70 -27.78 -16.47
C ASN A 72 -4.09 -26.86 -15.43
N PHE A 73 -4.91 -26.12 -14.67
CA PHE A 73 -4.44 -25.25 -13.61
C PHE A 73 -3.88 -26.03 -12.41
N LEU A 74 -4.66 -26.96 -11.84
CA LEU A 74 -4.25 -27.73 -10.65
C LEU A 74 -2.98 -28.57 -10.86
N LEU A 75 -2.74 -29.03 -12.09
CA LEU A 75 -1.59 -29.86 -12.45
C LEU A 75 -0.44 -29.07 -13.08
N SER A 76 -0.56 -27.74 -13.18
CA SER A 76 0.51 -26.87 -13.67
C SER A 76 1.58 -26.60 -12.61
N SER A 77 2.68 -25.95 -13.02
CA SER A 77 3.71 -25.45 -12.11
C SER A 77 3.25 -24.32 -11.18
N LEU A 78 2.04 -23.78 -11.40
CA LEU A 78 1.45 -22.75 -10.55
C LEU A 78 0.96 -23.31 -9.20
N CYS A 79 0.75 -24.63 -9.14
CA CYS A 79 0.23 -25.32 -7.98
C CYS A 79 1.23 -26.40 -7.50
N ARG A 80 1.24 -26.66 -6.19
CA ARG A 80 1.99 -27.73 -5.55
C ARG A 80 1.01 -28.73 -4.92
N PRO A 81 1.12 -30.04 -5.16
CA PRO A 81 0.28 -31.02 -4.48
C PRO A 81 0.67 -31.07 -3.00
N LEU A 82 -0.30 -30.82 -2.12
CA LEU A 82 -0.08 -30.85 -0.66
C LEU A 82 -0.48 -32.22 -0.09
N GLN A 83 -1.65 -32.72 -0.48
CA GLN A 83 -2.20 -34.03 -0.13
C GLN A 83 -3.07 -34.56 -1.28
N GLU A 84 -3.65 -35.76 -1.12
CA GLU A 84 -4.55 -36.30 -2.14
C GLU A 84 -5.71 -35.31 -2.44
N ARG A 85 -5.74 -34.82 -3.68
CA ARG A 85 -6.73 -33.85 -4.19
C ARG A 85 -6.74 -32.49 -3.47
N ILE A 86 -5.67 -32.15 -2.76
CA ILE A 86 -5.46 -30.85 -2.14
C ILE A 86 -4.19 -30.25 -2.72
N TYR A 87 -4.32 -29.05 -3.27
CA TYR A 87 -3.26 -28.33 -3.95
C TYR A 87 -3.05 -26.99 -3.26
N GLU A 88 -1.82 -26.54 -3.20
CA GLU A 88 -1.47 -25.20 -2.76
C GLU A 88 -1.07 -24.37 -3.97
N VAL A 89 -1.63 -23.17 -4.13
CA VAL A 89 -1.14 -22.20 -5.11
C VAL A 89 0.19 -21.68 -4.61
N GLU A 90 1.21 -21.68 -5.47
CA GLU A 90 2.53 -21.21 -5.08
C GLU A 90 2.46 -19.75 -4.61
N PRO A 91 2.99 -19.38 -3.42
CA PRO A 91 2.74 -18.06 -2.82
C PRO A 91 3.09 -16.85 -3.68
N CYS A 92 4.24 -16.85 -4.36
CA CYS A 92 4.60 -15.76 -5.25
C CYS A 92 3.82 -15.81 -6.56
N VAL A 93 3.42 -17.00 -7.03
CA VAL A 93 2.46 -17.11 -8.14
C VAL A 93 1.10 -16.54 -7.75
N ARG A 94 0.62 -16.79 -6.52
CA ARG A 94 -0.62 -16.23 -5.99
C ARG A 94 -0.60 -14.70 -6.04
N GLU A 95 0.50 -14.07 -5.63
CA GLU A 95 0.66 -12.61 -5.73
C GLU A 95 0.50 -12.12 -7.18
N VAL A 96 1.16 -12.79 -8.14
CA VAL A 96 1.02 -12.46 -9.56
C VAL A 96 -0.42 -12.66 -10.04
N LEU A 97 -1.07 -13.77 -9.67
CA LEU A 97 -2.44 -14.07 -10.07
C LEU A 97 -3.46 -13.10 -9.48
N LEU A 98 -3.24 -12.57 -8.28
CA LEU A 98 -4.08 -11.55 -7.66
C LEU A 98 -3.95 -10.20 -8.37
N VAL A 99 -2.73 -9.80 -8.75
CA VAL A 99 -2.52 -8.62 -9.58
C VAL A 99 -3.23 -8.79 -10.93
N GLU A 100 -3.10 -9.95 -11.56
CA GLU A 100 -3.80 -10.23 -12.82
C GLU A 100 -5.33 -10.31 -12.65
N LEU A 101 -5.83 -10.75 -11.48
CA LEU A 101 -7.24 -10.72 -11.16
C LEU A 101 -7.76 -9.28 -11.16
N GLU A 102 -7.09 -8.36 -10.47
CA GLU A 102 -7.48 -6.94 -10.44
C GLU A 102 -7.28 -6.21 -11.77
N ASN A 103 -6.37 -6.68 -12.63
CA ASN A 103 -6.19 -6.09 -13.96
C ASN A 103 -7.30 -6.53 -14.93
N ASN A 104 -7.74 -7.79 -14.85
CA ASN A 104 -8.72 -8.37 -15.77
C ASN A 104 -10.16 -8.22 -15.28
N PHE A 105 -10.35 -7.99 -13.99
CA PHE A 105 -11.62 -7.84 -13.31
C PHE A 105 -11.59 -6.56 -12.46
N ASP A 106 -12.70 -6.17 -11.87
CA ASP A 106 -12.72 -4.98 -11.00
C ASP A 106 -12.01 -5.25 -9.65
N TRP A 107 -11.71 -4.15 -8.93
CA TRP A 107 -11.11 -4.20 -7.60
C TRP A 107 -12.02 -4.83 -6.53
N GLU A 108 -13.32 -5.01 -6.81
CA GLU A 108 -14.28 -5.63 -5.89
C GLU A 108 -14.18 -7.16 -5.94
N ARG A 109 -13.72 -7.73 -7.07
CA ARG A 109 -13.63 -9.18 -7.30
C ARG A 109 -12.88 -9.97 -6.22
N PRO A 110 -11.73 -9.55 -5.65
CA PRO A 110 -11.10 -10.26 -4.54
C PRO A 110 -12.00 -10.36 -3.31
N PHE A 111 -12.81 -9.33 -3.02
CA PHE A 111 -13.75 -9.32 -1.90
C PHE A 111 -14.94 -10.26 -2.16
N GLU A 112 -15.48 -10.28 -3.38
CA GLU A 112 -16.54 -11.23 -3.76
C GLU A 112 -16.05 -12.69 -3.63
N LEU A 113 -14.82 -12.96 -4.04
CA LEU A 113 -14.20 -14.29 -3.88
C LEU A 113 -13.96 -14.62 -2.40
N ALA A 114 -13.61 -13.64 -1.56
CA ALA A 114 -13.45 -13.82 -0.12
C ALA A 114 -14.80 -14.09 0.58
N GLU A 115 -15.87 -13.39 0.20
CA GLU A 115 -17.23 -13.67 0.66
C GLU A 115 -17.69 -15.08 0.26
N PHE A 116 -17.43 -15.45 -1.00
CA PHE A 116 -17.70 -16.80 -1.48
C PHE A 116 -16.93 -17.86 -0.69
N LEU A 117 -15.63 -17.64 -0.43
CA LEU A 117 -14.82 -18.52 0.40
C LEU A 117 -15.39 -18.65 1.82
N TRP A 118 -15.76 -17.53 2.44
CA TRP A 118 -16.37 -17.51 3.76
C TRP A 118 -17.65 -18.35 3.81
N PHE A 119 -18.55 -18.15 2.84
CA PHE A 119 -19.80 -18.91 2.72
C PHE A 119 -19.54 -20.40 2.44
N TYR A 120 -18.58 -20.71 1.57
CA TYR A 120 -18.18 -22.08 1.24
C TYR A 120 -17.69 -22.83 2.50
N LEU A 121 -16.88 -22.17 3.34
CA LEU A 121 -16.39 -22.75 4.59
C LEU A 121 -17.50 -22.96 5.63
N ASP A 122 -18.49 -22.06 5.70
CA ASP A 122 -19.66 -22.20 6.58
C ASP A 122 -20.54 -23.40 6.17
N LYS A 123 -20.81 -23.54 4.86
CA LYS A 123 -21.66 -24.62 4.34
C LYS A 123 -20.98 -25.98 4.31
N LYS A 124 -19.67 -26.03 4.11
CA LYS A 124 -18.94 -27.29 4.02
C LYS A 124 -18.65 -27.80 5.43
N THR A 125 -19.50 -28.69 5.95
CA THR A 125 -19.28 -29.49 7.18
C THR A 125 -18.36 -30.70 6.97
N ASP A 126 -17.74 -30.79 5.78
CA ASP A 126 -17.07 -32.01 5.31
C ASP A 126 -15.78 -32.32 6.10
N LYS A 127 -15.61 -33.61 6.45
CA LYS A 127 -14.51 -34.15 7.28
C LYS A 127 -13.16 -34.22 6.56
N LYS A 128 -13.08 -33.79 5.30
CA LYS A 128 -11.91 -33.97 4.42
C LYS A 128 -10.83 -32.90 4.57
N LEU A 129 -11.19 -31.67 4.93
CA LEU A 129 -10.22 -30.61 5.16
C LEU A 129 -9.80 -30.66 6.64
N SER A 130 -8.50 -30.76 6.92
CA SER A 130 -8.01 -30.70 8.30
C SER A 130 -8.40 -29.38 8.96
N GLY A 131 -8.50 -29.37 10.30
CA GLY A 131 -8.83 -28.16 11.07
C GLY A 131 -7.91 -26.99 10.70
N ASP A 132 -6.63 -27.27 10.49
CA ASP A 132 -5.63 -26.28 10.14
C ASP A 132 -5.85 -25.66 8.75
N LEU A 133 -6.11 -26.47 7.73
CA LEU A 133 -6.35 -25.96 6.37
C LEU A 133 -7.64 -25.15 6.31
N ARG A 134 -8.65 -25.52 7.11
CA ARG A 134 -9.86 -24.72 7.29
C ARG A 134 -9.55 -23.38 7.95
N MET A 135 -8.69 -23.36 8.97
CA MET A 135 -8.28 -22.12 9.65
C MET A 135 -7.50 -21.20 8.70
N THR A 136 -6.57 -21.74 7.91
CA THR A 136 -5.86 -20.99 6.86
C THR A 136 -6.83 -20.32 5.89
N GLN A 137 -7.76 -21.09 5.33
CA GLN A 137 -8.76 -20.56 4.40
C GLN A 137 -9.70 -19.54 5.06
N LYS A 138 -10.04 -19.74 6.33
CA LYS A 138 -10.83 -18.78 7.12
C LYS A 138 -10.09 -17.45 7.24
N TRP A 139 -8.80 -17.47 7.60
CA TRP A 139 -8.01 -16.24 7.70
C TRP A 139 -7.78 -15.55 6.37
N ILE A 140 -7.63 -16.30 5.27
CA ILE A 140 -7.59 -15.71 3.93
C ILE A 140 -8.86 -14.91 3.66
N ALA A 141 -10.04 -15.49 3.87
CA ALA A 141 -11.30 -14.78 3.69
C ALA A 141 -11.42 -13.57 4.65
N GLN A 142 -11.13 -13.76 5.94
CA GLN A 142 -11.27 -12.69 6.94
C GLN A 142 -10.28 -11.56 6.75
N ALA A 143 -9.09 -11.80 6.19
CA ALA A 143 -8.13 -10.71 5.94
C ALA A 143 -8.73 -9.66 5.00
N TYR A 144 -9.48 -10.08 3.97
CA TYR A 144 -10.17 -9.16 3.05
C TYR A 144 -11.45 -8.56 3.66
N LEU A 145 -12.21 -9.34 4.44
CA LEU A 145 -13.53 -8.91 4.93
C LEU A 145 -13.48 -8.17 6.28
N ALA A 146 -12.48 -8.46 7.11
CA ALA A 146 -12.36 -7.99 8.49
C ALA A 146 -10.88 -8.04 8.98
N PRO A 147 -9.98 -7.22 8.39
CA PRO A 147 -8.54 -7.25 8.70
C PRO A 147 -8.25 -7.02 10.19
N ASP A 148 -8.93 -6.07 10.85
CA ASP A 148 -8.79 -5.78 12.28
C ASP A 148 -9.02 -7.03 13.16
N SER A 149 -10.07 -7.81 12.86
CA SER A 149 -10.39 -9.03 13.58
C SER A 149 -9.34 -10.12 13.33
N THR A 150 -8.85 -10.20 12.09
CA THR A 150 -7.82 -11.16 11.68
C THR A 150 -6.50 -10.92 12.40
N ILE A 151 -6.05 -9.66 12.49
CA ILE A 151 -4.83 -9.27 13.23
C ILE A 151 -4.94 -9.66 14.70
N ARG A 152 -6.08 -9.36 15.33
CA ARG A 152 -6.31 -9.75 16.73
C ARG A 152 -6.32 -11.27 16.91
N GLU A 153 -6.94 -12.01 16.00
CA GLU A 153 -7.02 -13.48 16.07
C GLU A 153 -5.64 -14.13 15.87
N MET A 154 -4.86 -13.67 14.88
CA MET A 154 -3.48 -14.11 14.63
C MET A 154 -2.54 -13.76 15.79
N GLY A 155 -2.61 -12.51 16.29
CA GLY A 155 -1.82 -12.06 17.43
C GLY A 155 -2.16 -12.84 18.70
N ARG A 156 -3.45 -13.12 18.94
CA ARG A 156 -3.89 -13.97 20.04
C ARG A 156 -3.35 -15.40 19.89
N LEU A 157 -3.42 -15.98 18.69
CA LEU A 157 -2.88 -17.33 18.48
C LEU A 157 -1.38 -17.37 18.76
N LEU A 158 -0.60 -16.41 18.25
CA LEU A 158 0.82 -16.28 18.60
C LEU A 158 1.03 -16.18 20.11
N SER A 159 0.19 -15.42 20.83
CA SER A 159 0.32 -15.29 22.28
C SER A 159 -0.06 -16.54 23.08
N GLU A 160 -1.05 -17.31 22.59
CA GLU A 160 -1.62 -18.48 23.28
C GLU A 160 -0.88 -19.77 22.98
N SER A 161 -0.31 -19.91 21.78
CA SER A 161 0.35 -21.14 21.37
C SER A 161 1.73 -21.31 22.05
N LEU A 162 2.30 -20.24 22.58
CA LEU A 162 3.56 -20.29 23.33
C LEU A 162 3.36 -20.96 24.71
N PRO A 163 4.17 -21.99 25.07
CA PRO A 163 3.96 -22.76 26.29
C PRO A 163 4.18 -21.91 27.55
N LYS A 164 3.25 -21.98 28.50
CA LYS A 164 3.39 -21.31 29.81
C LYS A 164 4.41 -21.98 30.74
N ASP A 165 4.81 -23.23 30.50
CA ASP A 165 5.84 -23.96 31.28
C ASP A 165 6.12 -25.36 30.67
N ASN A 166 6.80 -25.47 29.51
CA ASN A 166 7.34 -26.77 29.08
C ASN A 166 8.47 -26.64 28.05
N GLN A 167 9.54 -27.42 28.28
CA GLN A 167 10.81 -27.47 27.52
C GLN A 167 10.74 -28.21 26.18
N ASP A 168 9.57 -28.72 25.76
CA ASP A 168 9.41 -29.34 24.44
C ASP A 168 8.55 -28.43 23.54
N LEU A 169 9.21 -27.79 22.56
CA LEU A 169 8.62 -26.91 21.56
C LEU A 169 7.57 -27.67 20.71
N GLY A 170 6.31 -27.63 21.14
CA GLY A 170 5.15 -28.23 20.45
C GLY A 170 4.65 -27.38 19.29
N LEU A 171 5.41 -27.31 18.20
CA LEU A 171 5.21 -26.40 17.05
C LEU A 171 4.10 -26.81 16.05
N GLY A 172 2.97 -27.34 16.52
CA GLY A 172 1.94 -27.89 15.60
C GLY A 172 1.16 -26.86 14.77
N GLY A 173 1.01 -25.63 15.27
CA GLY A 173 0.19 -24.57 14.64
C GLY A 173 0.87 -23.22 14.43
N GLU A 174 1.94 -22.94 15.16
CA GLU A 174 2.64 -21.64 15.21
C GLU A 174 3.49 -21.34 13.98
N GLU A 175 4.04 -22.36 13.34
CA GLU A 175 4.85 -22.24 12.12
C GLU A 175 4.09 -21.58 10.96
N LYS A 176 2.76 -21.60 11.02
CA LYS A 176 1.88 -21.11 9.96
C LYS A 176 1.63 -19.62 10.06
N VAL A 177 1.75 -19.01 11.24
CA VAL A 177 1.45 -17.58 11.38
C VAL A 177 2.44 -16.72 10.59
N PRO A 178 3.78 -16.91 10.69
CA PRO A 178 4.70 -16.15 9.84
C PRO A 178 4.45 -16.31 8.36
N TYR A 179 4.12 -17.53 7.93
CA TYR A 179 3.78 -17.81 6.55
C TYR A 179 2.52 -17.05 6.09
N LEU A 180 1.46 -17.07 6.90
CA LEU A 180 0.18 -16.43 6.56
C LEU A 180 0.20 -14.92 6.71
N VAL A 181 0.97 -14.37 7.64
CA VAL A 181 1.19 -12.92 7.76
C VAL A 181 1.84 -12.38 6.48
N GLU A 182 2.80 -13.10 5.91
CA GLU A 182 3.40 -12.72 4.62
C GLU A 182 2.42 -12.86 3.44
N ILE A 183 1.66 -13.95 3.38
CA ILE A 183 0.67 -14.19 2.31
C ILE A 183 -0.48 -13.17 2.34
N LEU A 184 -0.81 -12.68 3.53
CA LEU A 184 -1.94 -11.78 3.77
C LEU A 184 -1.49 -10.35 4.04
N ALA A 185 -0.23 -10.00 3.75
CA ALA A 185 0.30 -8.67 4.02
C ALA A 185 -0.59 -7.57 3.42
N GLU A 186 -0.89 -7.65 2.12
CA GLU A 186 -1.70 -6.66 1.41
C GLU A 186 -3.12 -6.48 1.96
N PRO A 187 -3.95 -7.53 2.16
CA PRO A 187 -5.27 -7.33 2.76
C PRO A 187 -5.21 -6.89 4.23
N LEU A 188 -4.19 -7.29 5.00
CA LEU A 188 -4.05 -6.88 6.40
C LEU A 188 -3.58 -5.43 6.56
N GLU A 189 -2.87 -4.86 5.58
CA GLU A 189 -2.49 -3.43 5.57
C GLU A 189 -3.72 -2.50 5.56
N GLN A 190 -4.90 -2.99 5.18
CA GLN A 190 -6.16 -2.22 5.19
C GLN A 190 -6.76 -2.04 6.59
N THR A 191 -6.07 -2.49 7.64
CA THR A 191 -6.51 -2.40 9.03
C THR A 191 -6.52 -0.98 9.59
N ASN A 192 -7.40 -0.72 10.56
CA ASN A 192 -7.32 0.46 11.44
C ASN A 192 -6.34 0.25 12.62
N LEU A 193 -5.85 -0.97 12.82
CA LEU A 193 -4.98 -1.38 13.93
C LEU A 193 -3.52 -1.44 13.47
N TRP A 194 -3.04 -0.35 12.88
CA TRP A 194 -1.70 -0.31 12.26
C TRP A 194 -0.59 -0.69 13.24
N ARG A 195 -0.73 -0.32 14.51
CA ARG A 195 0.24 -0.64 15.56
C ARG A 195 0.28 -2.14 15.84
N GLU A 196 -0.88 -2.76 16.02
CA GLU A 196 -1.01 -4.19 16.27
C GLU A 196 -0.56 -5.00 15.07
N TYR A 197 -0.81 -4.51 13.85
CA TYR A 197 -0.29 -5.11 12.62
C TYR A 197 1.23 -5.08 12.56
N GLN A 198 1.85 -3.93 12.85
CA GLN A 198 3.32 -3.82 12.90
C GLN A 198 3.93 -4.78 13.93
N ILE A 199 3.32 -4.88 15.11
CA ILE A 199 3.74 -5.82 16.17
C ILE A 199 3.59 -7.27 15.69
N LEU A 200 2.48 -7.60 15.02
CA LEU A 200 2.23 -8.93 14.46
C LEU A 200 3.30 -9.31 13.42
N VAL A 201 3.60 -8.41 12.47
CA VAL A 201 4.63 -8.63 11.45
C VAL A 201 6.00 -8.86 12.08
N LEU A 202 6.42 -7.97 12.97
CA LEU A 202 7.71 -8.07 13.65
C LEU A 202 7.84 -9.39 14.41
N ASN A 203 6.86 -9.72 15.25
CA ASN A 203 6.85 -10.97 16.01
C ASN A 203 6.85 -12.21 15.10
N SER A 204 6.17 -12.13 13.96
CA SER A 204 6.13 -13.22 12.98
C SER A 204 7.49 -13.46 12.33
N HIS A 205 8.25 -12.40 12.01
CA HIS A 205 9.59 -12.52 11.44
C HIS A 205 10.60 -13.07 12.44
N VAL A 206 10.53 -12.61 13.69
CA VAL A 206 11.36 -13.14 14.78
C VAL A 206 11.08 -14.63 14.96
N LEU A 207 9.80 -15.02 15.06
CA LEU A 207 9.41 -16.42 15.18
C LEU A 207 9.92 -17.25 13.99
N ALA A 208 9.77 -16.76 12.75
CA ALA A 208 10.26 -17.45 11.57
C ALA A 208 11.77 -17.71 11.62
N LYS A 209 12.57 -16.72 12.04
CA LYS A 209 14.03 -16.86 12.18
C LYS A 209 14.41 -17.86 13.28
N LEU A 210 13.69 -17.87 14.40
CA LEU A 210 13.89 -18.86 15.46
C LEU A 210 13.59 -20.28 14.97
N LEU A 211 12.52 -20.46 14.19
CA LEU A 211 12.13 -21.76 13.62
C LEU A 211 13.16 -22.33 12.62
N VAL A 212 13.96 -21.48 11.97
CA VAL A 212 15.02 -21.90 11.04
C VAL A 212 16.44 -21.79 11.63
N ASP A 213 16.56 -21.57 12.93
CA ASP A 213 17.82 -21.50 13.68
C ASP A 213 18.82 -20.42 13.18
N GLU A 214 18.33 -19.29 12.64
CA GLU A 214 19.17 -18.15 12.24
C GLU A 214 19.52 -17.23 13.43
N ARG A 215 20.02 -17.81 14.53
CA ARG A 215 20.23 -17.12 15.81
C ARG A 215 21.18 -15.93 15.70
N GLU A 216 22.37 -16.12 15.12
CA GLU A 216 23.39 -15.07 15.04
C GLU A 216 22.95 -13.86 14.20
N ARG A 217 22.28 -14.10 13.07
CA ARG A 217 21.73 -13.02 12.24
C ARG A 217 20.62 -12.27 12.95
N LEU A 218 19.74 -12.99 13.64
CA LEU A 218 18.66 -12.38 14.43
C LEU A 218 19.24 -11.49 15.53
N ARG A 219 20.33 -11.91 16.20
CA ARG A 219 21.03 -11.08 17.20
C ARG A 219 21.57 -9.79 16.62
N GLU A 220 22.27 -9.85 15.49
CA GLU A 220 22.80 -8.67 14.81
C GLU A 220 21.68 -7.69 14.43
N GLU A 221 20.58 -8.20 13.84
CA GLU A 221 19.42 -7.40 13.45
C GLU A 221 18.72 -6.77 14.65
N ILE A 222 18.55 -7.50 15.76
CA ILE A 222 17.95 -6.97 17.00
C ILE A 222 18.84 -5.91 17.65
N GLU A 223 20.15 -6.13 17.73
CA GLU A 223 21.09 -5.17 18.31
C GLU A 223 21.19 -3.89 17.47
N GLU A 224 21.08 -4.01 16.15
CA GLU A 224 20.97 -2.86 15.26
C GLU A 224 19.63 -2.11 15.47
N PHE A 225 18.53 -2.85 15.60
CA PHE A 225 17.20 -2.27 15.85
C PHE A 225 17.12 -1.55 17.20
N LYS A 226 17.72 -2.12 18.26
CA LYS A 226 17.84 -1.48 19.59
C LYS A 226 18.64 -0.18 19.55
N LYS A 227 19.75 -0.16 18.79
CA LYS A 227 20.59 1.05 18.63
C LYS A 227 19.86 2.21 17.95
N GLU A 228 18.94 1.91 17.03
CA GLU A 228 18.13 2.94 16.36
C GLU A 228 17.00 3.51 17.25
N LEU A 229 16.44 2.70 18.15
CA LEU A 229 15.35 3.11 19.06
C LEU A 229 15.84 3.70 20.39
N GLY A 230 17.12 3.53 20.73
CA GLY A 230 17.72 3.87 22.02
C GLY A 230 17.33 2.87 23.12
N ASP A 231 17.97 2.94 24.29
CA ASP A 231 17.76 2.06 25.47
C ASP A 231 16.34 2.13 26.10
N ARG A 232 15.32 2.52 25.33
CA ARG A 232 13.92 2.48 25.76
C ARG A 232 13.33 1.11 25.43
N GLU A 233 13.54 0.16 26.33
CA GLU A 233 12.74 -1.08 26.37
C GLU A 233 11.23 -0.80 26.57
N GLU A 234 10.87 0.41 26.99
CA GLU A 234 9.49 0.86 27.18
C GLU A 234 9.24 2.20 26.47
N VAL A 235 8.33 2.23 25.49
CA VAL A 235 7.78 3.48 24.95
C VAL A 235 6.56 3.85 25.79
N GLU A 236 6.68 4.79 26.73
CA GLU A 236 5.53 5.35 27.45
C GLU A 236 4.70 6.27 26.53
N LEU A 237 3.46 5.89 26.27
CA LEU A 237 2.44 6.71 25.61
C LEU A 237 1.16 6.68 26.46
N GLY A 238 1.12 7.55 27.47
CA GLY A 238 0.03 7.62 28.45
C GLY A 238 0.22 6.63 29.62
N ASN A 239 -0.87 6.18 30.22
CA ASN A 239 -0.86 5.31 31.41
C ASN A 239 -0.68 3.81 31.10
N GLU A 240 -0.39 3.43 29.86
CA GLU A 240 -0.20 2.03 29.46
C GLU A 240 1.22 1.79 28.94
N LYS A 241 1.83 0.72 29.44
CA LYS A 241 3.19 0.28 29.10
C LYS A 241 3.16 -0.59 27.84
N PHE A 242 4.05 -0.30 26.88
CA PHE A 242 4.15 -1.03 25.62
C PHE A 242 5.45 -1.85 25.58
N VAL A 243 5.35 -3.14 25.20
CA VAL A 243 6.50 -3.99 24.92
C VAL A 243 6.56 -4.23 23.41
N LEU A 244 7.64 -3.74 22.77
CA LEU A 244 7.87 -3.80 21.31
C LEU A 244 8.06 -5.24 20.80
N ILE A 245 8.39 -6.15 21.69
CA ILE A 245 8.55 -7.58 21.45
C ILE A 245 7.61 -8.28 22.43
N HIS A 246 6.78 -9.22 21.98
CA HIS A 246 5.87 -9.90 22.90
C HIS A 246 6.66 -10.45 24.12
N PRO A 247 6.21 -10.31 25.39
CA PRO A 247 7.00 -10.70 26.57
C PRO A 247 7.52 -12.14 26.56
N VAL A 248 6.84 -13.00 25.79
CA VAL A 248 7.25 -14.39 25.58
C VAL A 248 8.32 -14.53 24.49
N ILE A 249 8.31 -13.70 23.45
CA ILE A 249 9.42 -13.60 22.50
C ILE A 249 10.62 -12.95 23.17
N GLU A 250 10.41 -12.00 24.08
CA GLU A 250 11.45 -11.44 24.94
C GLU A 250 12.04 -12.50 25.88
N LYS A 251 11.20 -13.38 26.46
CA LYS A 251 11.64 -14.55 27.23
C LYS A 251 12.39 -15.56 26.36
N LEU A 252 11.89 -15.89 25.16
CA LEU A 252 12.56 -16.78 24.21
C LEU A 252 13.91 -16.19 23.79
N LEU A 253 13.98 -14.91 23.48
CA LEU A 253 15.24 -14.20 23.22
C LEU A 253 16.14 -14.25 24.45
N GLY A 254 15.63 -14.00 25.66
CA GLY A 254 16.40 -14.09 26.90
C GLY A 254 17.01 -15.48 27.13
N GLU A 255 16.24 -16.54 26.96
CA GLU A 255 16.70 -17.93 27.04
C GLU A 255 17.70 -18.24 25.91
N PHE A 256 17.39 -17.90 24.65
CA PHE A 256 18.24 -18.09 23.46
C PHE A 256 19.54 -17.28 23.46
N LEU A 257 19.57 -16.13 24.15
CA LEU A 257 20.74 -15.25 24.27
C LEU A 257 21.63 -15.65 25.46
N SER A 258 21.06 -16.32 26.47
CA SER A 258 21.76 -16.74 27.69
C SER A 258 22.51 -18.08 27.58
N GLU A 259 22.19 -18.90 26.56
CA GLU A 259 22.80 -20.23 26.37
C GLU A 259 24.28 -20.20 25.97
N ASP A 260 24.86 -19.05 25.58
CA ASP A 260 26.28 -18.98 25.19
C ASP A 260 27.27 -18.82 26.36
N GLU A 261 26.80 -18.57 27.58
CA GLU A 261 27.71 -18.41 28.72
C GLU A 261 27.88 -19.67 29.59
N ASN A 262 27.12 -20.75 29.37
CA ASN A 262 27.34 -21.98 30.14
C ASN A 262 27.01 -23.27 29.38
N ASN A 263 28.05 -24.11 29.28
CA ASN A 263 28.08 -25.55 29.01
C ASN A 263 28.31 -26.06 27.57
N ASN A 264 29.58 -26.42 27.37
CA ASN A 264 29.98 -27.76 26.91
C ASN A 264 28.94 -28.85 27.26
N SER A 265 28.64 -29.68 26.25
CA SER A 265 27.88 -30.95 26.28
C SER A 265 26.35 -30.83 26.44
N VAL A 266 25.60 -31.17 25.37
CA VAL A 266 24.78 -32.39 25.26
C VAL A 266 24.14 -32.49 23.84
N GLU A 267 24.27 -33.71 23.29
CA GLU A 267 23.54 -34.41 22.22
C GLU A 267 23.02 -33.69 20.95
N THR A 268 23.72 -33.99 19.86
CA THR A 268 23.28 -33.92 18.46
C THR A 268 21.99 -34.72 18.20
N ILE A 269 20.94 -34.05 17.73
CA ILE A 269 19.75 -34.65 17.09
C ILE A 269 20.04 -34.84 15.58
N PRO A 270 19.55 -35.91 14.91
CA PRO A 270 20.08 -36.33 13.61
C PRO A 270 19.78 -35.35 12.46
N LYS A 271 20.83 -34.97 11.72
CA LYS A 271 20.72 -34.34 10.41
C LYS A 271 20.13 -35.32 9.39
N GLU A 272 18.84 -35.25 9.12
CA GLU A 272 18.34 -35.72 7.82
C GLU A 272 18.74 -34.70 6.75
N LYS A 273 19.75 -35.08 5.96
CA LYS A 273 20.18 -34.41 4.74
C LYS A 273 19.00 -34.30 3.77
N LEU A 274 18.46 -33.10 3.59
CA LEU A 274 17.74 -32.77 2.36
C LEU A 274 18.78 -32.25 1.35
N ASP A 275 19.16 -33.11 0.41
CA ASP A 275 20.17 -32.84 -0.61
C ASP A 275 19.66 -31.76 -1.59
N LEU A 276 20.25 -30.57 -1.57
CA LEU A 276 19.95 -29.45 -2.46
C LEU A 276 21.11 -29.25 -3.43
N SER A 277 20.97 -29.79 -4.63
CA SER A 277 21.76 -29.36 -5.79
C SER A 277 20.85 -29.18 -7.00
N LEU A 278 20.41 -27.95 -7.22
CA LEU A 278 19.90 -27.50 -8.51
C LEU A 278 20.63 -26.19 -8.84
N GLU A 279 21.63 -26.30 -9.72
CA GLU A 279 22.34 -25.15 -10.28
C GLU A 279 21.36 -24.28 -11.08
N VAL A 280 21.02 -23.11 -10.55
CA VAL A 280 20.21 -22.10 -11.22
C VAL A 280 21.14 -21.22 -12.05
N SER A 281 20.99 -21.28 -13.38
CA SER A 281 21.65 -20.36 -14.31
C SER A 281 21.15 -18.93 -14.12
N THR A 282 22.07 -17.97 -14.11
CA THR A 282 21.80 -16.55 -13.89
C THR A 282 21.06 -15.92 -15.08
N PRO A 283 19.91 -15.22 -14.87
CA PRO A 283 19.19 -14.57 -15.95
C PRO A 283 19.86 -13.28 -16.43
N THR A 284 19.74 -13.00 -17.73
CA THR A 284 20.35 -11.86 -18.44
C THR A 284 19.59 -10.54 -18.23
N GLU A 285 20.27 -9.41 -18.42
CA GLU A 285 19.79 -8.01 -18.27
C GLU A 285 18.42 -7.72 -18.93
N LYS A 286 18.14 -8.37 -20.07
CA LYS A 286 16.85 -8.28 -20.79
C LYS A 286 15.66 -8.78 -19.96
N THR A 287 15.88 -9.76 -19.09
CA THR A 287 14.84 -10.35 -18.24
C THR A 287 14.50 -9.40 -17.08
N ARG A 288 15.46 -8.59 -16.59
CA ARG A 288 15.21 -7.56 -15.57
C ARG A 288 14.30 -6.45 -16.10
N GLN A 289 14.51 -6.01 -17.34
CA GLN A 289 13.70 -4.96 -17.97
C GLN A 289 12.23 -5.37 -18.17
N ILE A 290 11.96 -6.63 -18.51
CA ILE A 290 10.59 -7.15 -18.71
C ILE A 290 9.83 -7.29 -17.38
N VAL A 291 10.53 -7.52 -16.27
CA VAL A 291 9.94 -7.63 -14.93
C VAL A 291 9.52 -6.27 -14.38
N THR A 292 10.24 -5.19 -14.73
CA THR A 292 9.86 -3.81 -14.39
C THR A 292 8.68 -3.31 -15.22
N GLU A 293 8.57 -3.72 -16.49
CA GLU A 293 7.48 -3.32 -17.40
C GLU A 293 6.13 -4.05 -17.17
N ARG A 294 6.09 -5.12 -16.35
CA ARG A 294 4.89 -5.97 -16.19
C ARG A 294 4.21 -5.93 -14.82
N ARG A 295 4.79 -5.24 -13.83
CA ARG A 295 4.11 -4.90 -12.55
C ARG A 295 3.10 -3.75 -12.69
N SER A 296 2.92 -3.23 -13.89
CA SER A 296 2.32 -1.94 -14.17
C SER A 296 1.11 -2.07 -15.10
N ILE A 297 -0.03 -2.63 -14.63
CA ILE A 297 -1.32 -2.59 -15.39
C ILE A 297 -2.55 -1.98 -14.63
N THR A 298 -2.50 -1.66 -13.31
CA THR A 298 -3.58 -0.86 -12.62
C THR A 298 -3.09 0.37 -11.82
N PRO A 299 -3.77 1.54 -11.84
CA PRO A 299 -3.43 2.71 -11.02
C PRO A 299 -3.49 2.35 -9.53
N ASN A 300 -2.33 2.44 -8.87
CA ASN A 300 -2.17 1.96 -7.52
C ASN A 300 -2.96 2.84 -6.53
N LYS A 301 -3.80 2.27 -5.65
CA LYS A 301 -4.35 2.97 -4.47
C LYS A 301 -3.28 3.35 -3.43
N LYS A 302 -2.01 3.06 -3.71
CA LYS A 302 -0.88 3.49 -2.88
C LYS A 302 -0.45 4.90 -3.25
N ILE A 303 0.14 5.57 -2.26
CA ILE A 303 0.78 6.89 -2.41
C ILE A 303 2.02 6.84 -3.32
N TYR A 304 2.53 5.66 -3.66
CA TYR A 304 3.74 5.42 -4.45
C TYR A 304 3.50 5.43 -5.97
N ASN A 305 4.58 5.55 -6.76
CA ASN A 305 4.58 5.54 -8.23
C ASN A 305 3.66 6.60 -8.87
N ARG A 306 3.92 7.87 -8.55
CA ARG A 306 3.09 9.00 -8.97
C ARG A 306 3.92 10.12 -9.57
N LYS A 307 3.37 10.81 -10.57
CA LYS A 307 3.88 12.13 -10.97
C LYS A 307 3.36 13.18 -10.02
N VAL A 308 4.27 13.96 -9.45
CA VAL A 308 3.91 15.03 -8.51
C VAL A 308 4.16 16.38 -9.18
N TYR A 309 3.11 17.18 -9.24
CA TYR A 309 3.16 18.56 -9.72
C TYR A 309 2.80 19.48 -8.56
N MET A 310 3.57 20.54 -8.36
CA MET A 310 3.28 21.61 -7.40
C MET A 310 3.02 22.90 -8.15
N LEU A 311 1.81 23.44 -8.00
CA LEU A 311 1.37 24.71 -8.56
C LEU A 311 1.32 25.71 -7.42
N ILE A 312 2.13 26.76 -7.50
CA ILE A 312 2.29 27.73 -6.42
C ILE A 312 1.71 29.08 -6.87
N ASP A 313 0.81 29.64 -6.07
CA ASP A 313 0.24 30.95 -6.33
C ASP A 313 1.34 32.01 -6.25
N GLN A 314 1.51 32.78 -7.32
CA GLN A 314 2.45 33.90 -7.42
C GLN A 314 1.72 35.26 -7.43
N SER A 315 0.51 35.31 -6.87
CA SER A 315 -0.32 36.51 -6.74
C SER A 315 0.34 37.59 -5.90
N GLY A 316 -0.07 38.84 -6.11
CA GLY A 316 0.44 39.97 -5.35
C GLY A 316 0.04 39.93 -3.87
N SER A 317 -0.98 39.16 -3.50
CA SER A 317 -1.35 38.90 -2.11
C SER A 317 -0.29 38.10 -1.36
N MET A 318 0.52 37.30 -2.06
CA MET A 318 1.64 36.57 -1.46
C MET A 318 2.73 37.47 -0.88
N ALA A 319 2.82 38.73 -1.31
CA ALA A 319 3.75 39.70 -0.74
C ALA A 319 3.32 40.24 0.64
N ARG A 320 2.08 39.96 1.07
CA ARG A 320 1.53 40.44 2.34
C ARG A 320 2.13 39.70 3.53
N ARG A 321 2.17 40.38 4.67
CA ARG A 321 2.47 39.77 5.97
C ARG A 321 1.22 39.11 6.54
N ASP A 322 1.37 37.94 7.15
CA ASP A 322 0.24 37.22 7.73
C ASP A 322 0.51 36.83 9.19
N VAL A 323 -0.50 37.00 10.04
CA VAL A 323 -0.43 36.67 11.46
C VAL A 323 -0.25 35.18 11.71
N LEU A 324 -0.66 34.33 10.76
CA LEU A 324 -0.49 32.88 10.86
C LEU A 324 0.96 32.42 10.64
N PHE A 325 1.84 33.31 10.18
CA PHE A 325 3.25 33.03 9.93
C PHE A 325 4.16 33.99 10.72
N ASP A 326 3.81 34.26 11.99
CA ASP A 326 4.53 35.19 12.87
C ASP A 326 4.78 36.57 12.22
N THR A 327 3.82 37.05 11.43
CA THR A 327 3.89 38.30 10.66
C THR A 327 4.96 38.33 9.56
N GLU A 328 5.51 37.18 9.19
CA GLU A 328 6.37 37.04 8.02
C GLU A 328 5.56 37.18 6.72
N ARG A 329 6.25 37.45 5.60
CA ARG A 329 5.61 37.47 4.27
C ARG A 329 5.14 36.07 3.89
N ARG A 330 3.91 35.95 3.37
CA ARG A 330 3.34 34.68 2.89
C ARG A 330 4.26 33.98 1.89
N TRP A 331 4.89 34.73 0.99
CA TRP A 331 5.84 34.21 0.00
C TRP A 331 7.04 33.49 0.64
N LYS A 332 7.62 34.06 1.70
CA LYS A 332 8.77 33.46 2.39
C LYS A 332 8.35 32.22 3.18
N ALA A 333 7.23 32.30 3.91
CA ALA A 333 6.69 31.15 4.62
C ALA A 333 6.32 29.99 3.66
N MET A 334 5.78 30.32 2.48
CA MET A 334 5.48 29.35 1.43
C MET A 334 6.75 28.63 0.94
N ALA A 335 7.87 29.35 0.77
CA ALA A 335 9.13 28.75 0.33
C ALA A 335 9.59 27.65 1.31
N GLU A 336 9.62 27.95 2.61
CA GLU A 336 10.02 27.00 3.66
C GLU A 336 9.07 25.78 3.72
N VAL A 337 7.77 26.02 3.53
CA VAL A 337 6.75 24.95 3.51
C VAL A 337 6.91 24.04 2.31
N VAL A 338 7.08 24.61 1.11
CA VAL A 338 7.25 23.84 -0.13
C VAL A 338 8.55 23.05 -0.08
N GLU A 339 9.65 23.64 0.41
CA GLU A 339 10.92 22.94 0.63
C GLU A 339 10.72 21.72 1.55
N GLY A 340 10.05 21.91 2.70
CA GLY A 340 9.74 20.80 3.61
C GLY A 340 8.82 19.73 3.00
N HIS A 341 7.88 20.12 2.15
CA HIS A 341 7.02 19.16 1.44
C HIS A 341 7.78 18.40 0.35
N VAL A 342 8.64 19.07 -0.42
CA VAL A 342 9.52 18.45 -1.42
C VAL A 342 10.42 17.41 -0.74
N TYR A 343 11.09 17.79 0.35
CA TYR A 343 11.92 16.88 1.13
C TYR A 343 11.13 15.63 1.56
N ARG A 344 9.95 15.82 2.14
CA ARG A 344 9.13 14.70 2.63
C ARG A 344 8.64 13.79 1.51
N ILE A 345 8.24 14.35 0.37
CA ILE A 345 7.70 13.59 -0.75
C ILE A 345 8.81 12.78 -1.46
N LEU A 346 9.95 13.40 -1.75
CA LEU A 346 11.07 12.73 -2.43
C LEU A 346 11.75 11.66 -1.57
N ASN A 347 11.75 11.84 -0.24
CA ASN A 347 12.38 10.92 0.71
C ASN A 347 11.41 9.95 1.38
N LYS A 348 10.11 9.96 1.02
CA LYS A 348 9.16 8.96 1.52
C LYS A 348 9.34 7.65 0.77
N GLU A 349 9.83 6.66 1.50
CA GLU A 349 10.01 5.28 1.00
C GLU A 349 8.99 4.34 1.64
N GLY A 350 8.50 3.38 0.85
CA GLY A 350 7.73 2.23 1.32
C GLY A 350 8.61 1.09 1.81
N ILE A 351 7.98 0.05 2.34
CA ILE A 351 8.65 -1.13 2.92
C ILE A 351 9.57 -1.80 1.88
N ASN A 352 9.18 -1.76 0.60
CA ASN A 352 9.93 -2.34 -0.52
C ASN A 352 10.90 -1.35 -1.20
N GLY A 353 11.15 -0.19 -0.60
CA GLY A 353 11.95 0.89 -1.22
C GLY A 353 11.23 1.66 -2.32
N GLU A 354 9.90 1.51 -2.43
CA GLU A 354 9.07 2.26 -3.38
C GLU A 354 9.01 3.74 -2.99
N LYS A 355 9.15 4.63 -3.97
CA LYS A 355 9.06 6.09 -3.76
C LYS A 355 7.74 6.64 -4.26
N ILE A 356 7.34 7.79 -3.70
CA ILE A 356 6.21 8.56 -4.24
C ILE A 356 6.54 8.99 -5.67
N CYS A 357 7.68 9.63 -5.84
CA CYS A 357 8.22 10.08 -7.11
C CYS A 357 9.73 10.25 -7.02
N ASP A 358 10.43 10.15 -8.16
CA ASP A 358 11.85 10.48 -8.26
C ASP A 358 12.10 11.98 -8.56
N GLU A 359 11.07 12.68 -9.05
CA GLU A 359 11.13 14.08 -9.43
C GLU A 359 9.78 14.76 -9.13
N ILE A 360 9.84 15.98 -8.61
CA ILE A 360 8.68 16.86 -8.45
C ILE A 360 8.74 17.97 -9.48
N THR A 361 7.65 18.17 -10.21
CA THR A 361 7.52 19.26 -11.16
C THR A 361 6.91 20.49 -10.49
N VAL A 362 7.68 21.56 -10.32
CA VAL A 362 7.20 22.82 -9.73
C VAL A 362 6.89 23.85 -10.83
N THR A 363 5.78 24.56 -10.68
CA THR A 363 5.44 25.70 -11.53
C THR A 363 4.64 26.74 -10.73
N PHE A 364 4.63 27.97 -11.23
CA PHE A 364 3.95 29.10 -10.62
C PHE A 364 2.75 29.50 -11.47
N PHE A 365 1.70 30.04 -10.86
CA PHE A 365 0.57 30.61 -11.60
C PHE A 365 0.35 32.09 -11.24
N SER A 366 0.21 32.91 -12.28
CA SER A 366 0.15 34.39 -12.30
C SER A 366 -0.61 34.81 -13.59
N PRO A 367 -0.94 36.09 -13.90
CA PRO A 367 -2.09 36.36 -14.74
C PRO A 367 -1.92 36.04 -16.22
N ASN A 368 -2.99 35.53 -16.82
CA ASN A 368 -3.30 35.50 -18.27
C ASN A 368 -2.30 34.78 -19.20
N ARG A 369 -1.28 34.09 -18.68
CA ARG A 369 -0.45 33.19 -19.47
C ARG A 369 -0.13 31.95 -18.63
N PRO A 370 -0.26 30.74 -19.19
CA PRO A 370 0.29 29.56 -18.51
C PRO A 370 1.77 29.82 -18.28
N SER A 371 2.28 29.52 -17.08
CA SER A 371 3.72 29.62 -16.86
C SER A 371 4.42 28.76 -17.93
N THR A 372 5.24 29.39 -18.75
CA THR A 372 6.05 28.71 -19.75
C THR A 372 7.16 27.89 -19.10
N VAL A 373 7.44 28.15 -17.82
CA VAL A 373 8.56 27.55 -17.11
C VAL A 373 8.05 26.49 -16.14
N ILE A 374 8.64 25.32 -16.29
CA ILE A 374 8.40 24.15 -15.46
C ILE A 374 9.76 23.76 -14.89
N TYR A 375 9.83 23.58 -13.58
CA TYR A 375 11.06 23.30 -12.86
C TYR A 375 11.05 21.85 -12.36
N PRO A 376 11.86 20.96 -12.94
CA PRO A 376 12.06 19.63 -12.38
C PRO A 376 12.95 19.72 -11.13
N ILE A 377 12.44 19.21 -10.01
CA ILE A 377 13.09 19.22 -8.71
C ILE A 377 13.40 17.80 -8.28
N LEU A 378 14.69 17.53 -8.06
CA LEU A 378 15.24 16.24 -7.63
C LEU A 378 15.67 16.27 -6.17
N ASP A 379 15.81 17.47 -5.59
CA ASP A 379 16.28 17.69 -4.22
C ASP A 379 15.67 18.99 -3.65
N ASP A 380 15.34 18.99 -2.36
CA ASP A 380 14.71 20.13 -1.68
C ASP A 380 15.59 21.38 -1.65
N SER A 381 16.92 21.25 -1.68
CA SER A 381 17.84 22.38 -1.73
C SER A 381 17.71 23.24 -2.99
N GLN A 382 17.02 22.74 -4.03
CA GLN A 382 16.74 23.51 -5.25
C GLN A 382 15.58 24.50 -5.06
N VAL A 383 14.72 24.31 -4.05
CA VAL A 383 13.49 25.10 -3.85
C VAL A 383 13.77 26.56 -3.50
N PRO A 384 14.70 26.91 -2.58
CA PRO A 384 14.93 28.31 -2.22
C PRO A 384 15.26 29.21 -3.43
N ALA A 385 16.10 28.73 -4.35
CA ALA A 385 16.46 29.47 -5.55
C ALA A 385 15.25 29.78 -6.45
N LEU A 386 14.29 28.86 -6.56
CA LEU A 386 13.06 29.08 -7.34
C LEU A 386 12.26 30.27 -6.80
N PHE A 387 12.13 30.36 -5.47
CA PHE A 387 11.37 31.43 -4.81
C PHE A 387 12.10 32.78 -4.83
N GLU A 388 13.43 32.78 -4.89
CA GLU A 388 14.23 33.99 -5.13
C GLU A 388 14.05 34.51 -6.55
N GLU A 389 14.07 33.62 -7.55
CA GLU A 389 13.93 33.95 -8.98
C GLU A 389 12.50 34.37 -9.37
N ASN A 390 11.46 33.88 -8.66
CA ASN A 390 10.05 34.08 -9.02
C ASN A 390 9.29 34.93 -7.99
N GLN A 391 9.57 36.23 -7.89
CA GLN A 391 8.85 37.09 -6.93
C GLN A 391 7.35 37.22 -7.24
N PRO A 392 6.47 37.44 -6.22
CA PRO A 392 5.04 37.69 -6.42
C PRO A 392 4.75 38.82 -7.43
N ASP A 393 3.82 38.59 -8.35
CA ASP A 393 3.39 39.53 -9.41
C ASP A 393 1.86 39.78 -9.30
N SER A 394 1.18 40.31 -10.32
CA SER A 394 -0.21 40.79 -10.30
C SER A 394 -1.30 39.70 -10.07
N ASN A 395 -2.53 39.86 -10.58
CA ASN A 395 -3.68 38.98 -10.26
C ASN A 395 -3.47 37.51 -10.72
N THR A 396 -4.22 36.54 -10.18
CA THR A 396 -3.92 35.11 -10.40
C THR A 396 -5.04 34.34 -11.09
N PHE A 397 -4.69 33.61 -12.16
CA PHE A 397 -5.57 32.65 -12.83
C PHE A 397 -4.94 31.26 -12.77
N LEU A 398 -5.63 30.32 -12.13
CA LEU A 398 -5.13 28.95 -11.95
C LEU A 398 -5.34 28.11 -13.22
N VAL A 399 -6.48 28.30 -13.90
CA VAL A 399 -6.96 27.41 -14.95
C VAL A 399 -5.94 27.19 -16.07
N PRO A 400 -5.29 28.22 -16.65
CA PRO A 400 -4.36 28.00 -17.76
C PRO A 400 -3.18 27.09 -17.37
N THR A 401 -2.68 27.24 -16.14
CA THR A 401 -1.60 26.40 -15.61
C THR A 401 -2.12 25.00 -15.29
N PHE A 402 -3.31 24.90 -14.67
CA PHE A 402 -3.93 23.62 -14.34
C PHE A 402 -4.20 22.77 -15.59
N GLU A 403 -4.80 23.33 -16.64
CA GLU A 403 -5.07 22.62 -17.90
C GLU A 403 -3.78 22.14 -18.57
N LYS A 404 -2.72 22.96 -18.57
CA LYS A 404 -1.41 22.59 -19.09
C LYS A 404 -0.84 21.38 -18.34
N ILE A 405 -0.88 21.40 -17.01
CA ILE A 405 -0.35 20.34 -16.16
C ILE A 405 -1.17 19.06 -16.28
N VAL A 406 -2.50 19.16 -16.25
CA VAL A 406 -3.39 18.01 -16.47
C VAL A 406 -3.13 17.39 -17.85
N GLY A 407 -3.03 18.21 -18.89
CA GLY A 407 -2.70 17.76 -20.25
C GLY A 407 -1.33 17.07 -20.31
N GLN A 408 -0.30 17.65 -19.69
CA GLN A 408 1.03 17.05 -19.59
C GLN A 408 0.99 15.71 -18.86
N TRP A 409 0.26 15.62 -17.75
CA TRP A 409 0.12 14.36 -17.02
C TRP A 409 -0.55 13.30 -17.89
N PHE A 410 -1.70 13.60 -18.52
CA PHE A 410 -2.35 12.64 -19.44
C PHE A 410 -1.45 12.19 -20.59
N ASN A 411 -0.62 13.09 -21.14
CA ASN A 411 0.24 12.82 -22.29
C ASN A 411 1.52 12.05 -21.93
N THR A 412 2.01 12.21 -20.70
CA THR A 412 3.31 11.66 -20.29
C THR A 412 3.22 10.54 -19.27
N ARG A 413 2.07 10.34 -18.62
CA ARG A 413 1.90 9.28 -17.62
C ARG A 413 2.15 7.91 -18.24
N MET A 414 2.92 7.08 -17.54
CA MET A 414 2.99 5.66 -17.88
C MET A 414 1.64 4.99 -17.55
N PRO A 415 1.30 3.87 -18.21
CA PRO A 415 0.22 3.03 -17.73
C PRO A 415 0.51 2.74 -16.25
N ASN A 416 -0.34 3.22 -15.34
CA ASN A 416 -0.34 2.94 -13.87
C ASN A 416 0.52 3.83 -13.00
N GLU A 417 1.05 4.88 -13.60
CA GLU A 417 1.58 6.00 -12.87
C GLU A 417 0.42 6.92 -12.45
N GLY A 418 0.21 7.04 -11.14
CA GLY A 418 -0.77 7.98 -10.60
C GLY A 418 -0.30 9.43 -10.73
N GLY A 419 -1.13 10.37 -10.30
CA GLY A 419 -0.77 11.78 -10.26
C GLY A 419 -1.19 12.46 -8.97
N PHE A 420 -0.35 13.36 -8.50
CA PHE A 420 -0.71 14.39 -7.52
C PHE A 420 -0.48 15.75 -8.14
N ILE A 421 -1.51 16.60 -8.13
CA ILE A 421 -1.40 18.02 -8.46
C ILE A 421 -1.66 18.77 -7.16
N ILE A 422 -0.60 19.27 -6.53
CA ILE A 422 -0.66 20.00 -5.28
C ILE A 422 -0.71 21.49 -5.61
N ILE A 423 -1.74 22.19 -5.14
CA ILE A 423 -2.00 23.59 -5.44
C ILE A 423 -1.91 24.38 -4.15
N TYR A 424 -0.98 25.32 -4.07
CA TYR A 424 -0.85 26.24 -2.95
C TYR A 424 -1.47 27.59 -3.30
N THR A 425 -2.40 28.07 -2.47
CA THR A 425 -3.12 29.33 -2.70
C THR A 425 -3.34 30.08 -1.40
N ASP A 426 -3.22 31.41 -1.42
CA ASP A 426 -3.46 32.27 -0.25
C ASP A 426 -4.84 32.93 -0.22
N GLY A 427 -5.66 32.67 -1.23
CA GLY A 427 -6.96 33.31 -1.38
C GLY A 427 -7.87 32.59 -2.36
N ALA A 428 -8.97 33.27 -2.66
CA ALA A 428 -9.95 32.90 -3.66
C ALA A 428 -9.32 32.85 -5.06
N LEU A 429 -9.62 31.80 -5.82
CA LEU A 429 -9.37 31.83 -7.27
C LEU A 429 -10.27 32.88 -7.94
N ASP A 430 -9.74 33.60 -8.93
CA ASP A 430 -10.54 34.53 -9.75
C ASP A 430 -11.36 33.78 -10.81
N ASP A 431 -10.94 32.56 -11.19
CA ASP A 431 -11.50 31.72 -12.25
C ASP A 431 -12.20 30.45 -11.72
N ARG A 432 -12.83 30.53 -10.54
CA ARG A 432 -13.50 29.41 -9.85
C ARG A 432 -14.41 28.57 -10.73
N ASP A 433 -15.33 29.20 -11.47
CA ASP A 433 -16.31 28.48 -12.30
C ASP A 433 -15.63 27.73 -13.45
N THR A 434 -14.58 28.33 -14.02
CA THR A 434 -13.79 27.69 -15.06
C THR A 434 -12.98 26.54 -14.48
N PHE A 435 -12.39 26.71 -13.29
CA PHE A 435 -11.67 25.65 -12.59
C PHE A 435 -12.56 24.45 -12.28
N VAL A 436 -13.79 24.68 -11.79
CA VAL A 436 -14.79 23.63 -11.55
C VAL A 436 -15.09 22.83 -12.82
N ARG A 437 -15.24 23.50 -13.97
CA ARG A 437 -15.42 22.82 -15.27
C ARG A 437 -14.19 22.01 -15.67
N CYS A 438 -12.98 22.54 -15.50
CA CYS A 438 -11.75 21.80 -15.81
C CYS A 438 -11.61 20.54 -14.93
N VAL A 439 -12.00 20.61 -13.66
CA VAL A 439 -12.05 19.44 -12.76
C VAL A 439 -13.07 18.42 -13.28
N GLU A 440 -14.27 18.84 -13.65
CA GLU A 440 -15.30 17.95 -14.21
C GLU A 440 -14.82 17.25 -15.50
N GLU A 441 -14.25 18.00 -16.44
CA GLU A 441 -13.67 17.47 -17.67
C GLU A 441 -12.51 16.50 -17.41
N THR A 442 -11.73 16.77 -16.36
CA THR A 442 -10.65 15.89 -15.92
C THR A 442 -11.23 14.59 -15.38
N CYS A 443 -12.20 14.65 -14.46
CA CYS A 443 -12.89 13.47 -13.94
C CYS A 443 -13.44 12.60 -15.06
N TYR A 444 -14.11 13.20 -16.05
CA TYR A 444 -14.71 12.46 -17.17
C TYR A 444 -13.68 11.70 -18.04
N LYS A 445 -12.41 12.09 -18.01
CA LYS A 445 -11.32 11.41 -18.72
C LYS A 445 -10.67 10.28 -17.92
N LEU A 446 -10.90 10.20 -16.61
CA LEU A 446 -10.33 9.19 -15.72
C LEU A 446 -11.15 7.90 -15.73
N ASN A 447 -10.49 6.77 -15.51
CA ASN A 447 -11.14 5.47 -15.27
C ASN A 447 -11.58 5.34 -13.79
N SER A 448 -10.79 5.91 -12.88
CA SER A 448 -11.06 5.99 -11.44
C SER A 448 -10.51 7.30 -10.86
N GLN A 449 -11.14 7.79 -9.80
CA GLN A 449 -10.67 8.94 -9.02
C GLN A 449 -9.29 8.72 -8.36
N ASP A 450 -8.77 7.49 -8.32
CA ASP A 450 -7.50 7.16 -7.66
C ASP A 450 -6.30 7.43 -8.59
N GLU A 451 -6.54 7.58 -9.90
CA GLU A 451 -5.50 7.89 -10.88
C GLU A 451 -4.87 9.27 -10.68
N LEU A 452 -5.65 10.25 -10.26
CA LEU A 452 -5.21 11.63 -10.11
C LEU A 452 -5.90 12.26 -8.91
N LYS A 453 -5.13 12.86 -8.01
CA LYS A 453 -5.67 13.71 -6.95
C LYS A 453 -5.14 15.14 -7.11
N VAL A 454 -6.06 16.10 -6.95
CA VAL A 454 -5.80 17.54 -6.96
C VAL A 454 -5.92 18.03 -5.53
N VAL A 455 -4.78 18.30 -4.89
CA VAL A 455 -4.70 18.62 -3.47
C VAL A 455 -4.48 20.11 -3.31
N ILE A 456 -5.48 20.82 -2.83
CA ILE A 456 -5.43 22.26 -2.61
C ILE A 456 -5.07 22.51 -1.15
N ILE A 457 -3.97 23.22 -0.93
CA ILE A 457 -3.50 23.63 0.39
C ILE A 457 -3.68 25.14 0.49
N GLY A 458 -4.59 25.54 1.38
CA GLY A 458 -4.85 26.95 1.67
C GLY A 458 -3.86 27.51 2.67
N LEU A 459 -3.32 28.70 2.38
CA LEU A 459 -2.43 29.43 3.27
C LEU A 459 -3.00 30.80 3.65
N GLY A 460 -2.61 31.27 4.83
CA GLY A 460 -2.94 32.61 5.28
C GLY A 460 -4.39 32.77 5.78
N SER A 461 -4.60 33.93 6.40
CA SER A 461 -5.82 34.27 7.11
C SER A 461 -7.03 34.51 6.21
N ASP A 462 -6.82 34.73 4.91
CA ASP A 462 -7.91 34.98 3.96
C ASP A 462 -8.67 33.69 3.63
N VAL A 463 -7.96 32.60 3.27
CA VAL A 463 -8.59 31.28 3.04
C VAL A 463 -9.12 30.67 4.33
N ASP A 464 -8.41 30.85 5.46
CA ASP A 464 -8.86 30.36 6.77
C ASP A 464 -10.22 30.97 7.20
N ARG A 465 -10.51 32.19 6.75
CA ARG A 465 -11.77 32.89 7.06
C ARG A 465 -12.95 32.38 6.24
N ASP A 466 -12.75 32.06 4.95
CA ASP A 466 -13.81 31.58 4.07
C ASP A 466 -13.35 30.37 3.20
N PRO A 467 -13.26 29.18 3.79
CA PRO A 467 -12.85 27.95 3.10
C PRO A 467 -14.00 27.27 2.31
N ASN A 468 -15.21 27.83 2.34
CA ASN A 468 -16.45 27.14 1.91
C ASN A 468 -16.40 26.63 0.47
N PHE A 469 -15.84 27.44 -0.44
CA PHE A 469 -15.71 27.05 -1.85
C PHE A 469 -14.92 25.75 -2.00
N TYR A 470 -13.75 25.68 -1.36
CA TYR A 470 -12.86 24.52 -1.47
C TYR A 470 -13.39 23.31 -0.70
N LEU A 471 -14.02 23.51 0.47
CA LEU A 471 -14.67 22.42 1.22
C LEU A 471 -15.79 21.76 0.41
N ARG A 472 -16.65 22.56 -0.24
CA ARG A 472 -17.72 22.04 -1.10
C ARG A 472 -17.17 21.30 -2.32
N LEU A 473 -16.08 21.80 -2.89
CA LEU A 473 -15.42 21.13 -4.01
C LEU A 473 -14.80 19.80 -3.56
N SER A 474 -14.13 19.78 -2.40
CA SER A 474 -13.53 18.58 -1.79
C SER A 474 -14.56 17.54 -1.36
N ALA A 475 -15.78 17.96 -1.01
CA ALA A 475 -16.91 17.08 -0.71
C ALA A 475 -17.56 16.48 -1.97
N ASN A 476 -17.06 16.85 -3.16
CA ASN A 476 -17.71 16.57 -4.45
C ASN A 476 -19.20 16.99 -4.46
N ALA A 477 -19.53 18.16 -3.93
CA ALA A 477 -20.91 18.67 -3.90
C ALA A 477 -21.53 18.82 -5.31
N ASN A 478 -20.69 18.92 -6.35
CA ASN A 478 -21.11 18.96 -7.75
C ASN A 478 -21.41 17.57 -8.33
N SER A 479 -21.17 16.48 -7.59
CA SER A 479 -21.42 15.11 -8.03
C SER A 479 -20.70 14.74 -9.33
N PHE A 480 -19.44 15.15 -9.48
CA PHE A 480 -18.62 14.82 -10.64
C PHE A 480 -18.55 13.31 -10.85
N ARG A 481 -18.45 12.90 -12.12
CA ARG A 481 -18.41 11.50 -12.52
C ARG A 481 -17.21 11.19 -13.40
N ASP A 482 -16.74 9.96 -13.30
CA ASP A 482 -15.67 9.43 -14.16
C ASP A 482 -16.22 9.00 -15.53
N LYS A 483 -15.32 8.51 -16.40
CA LYS A 483 -15.69 8.00 -17.73
C LYS A 483 -16.72 6.86 -17.68
N ASN A 484 -16.78 6.15 -16.54
CA ASN A 484 -17.65 5.01 -16.28
C ASN A 484 -18.95 5.41 -15.57
N SER A 485 -19.22 6.73 -15.47
CA SER A 485 -20.38 7.29 -14.77
C SER A 485 -20.44 7.03 -13.26
N LYS A 486 -19.35 6.56 -12.62
CA LYS A 486 -19.25 6.46 -11.16
C LYS A 486 -18.87 7.81 -10.56
N LEU A 487 -19.23 8.06 -9.30
CA LEU A 487 -18.83 9.28 -8.60
C LEU A 487 -17.30 9.39 -8.55
N CYS A 488 -16.77 10.54 -8.94
CA CYS A 488 -15.34 10.77 -9.07
C CYS A 488 -14.94 12.01 -8.26
N ASN A 489 -14.33 11.79 -7.10
CA ASN A 489 -13.82 12.85 -6.25
C ASN A 489 -12.29 12.89 -6.31
N ILE A 490 -11.77 13.81 -7.11
CA ILE A 490 -10.32 14.03 -7.25
C ILE A 490 -9.81 15.22 -6.44
N VAL A 491 -10.68 16.11 -5.97
CA VAL A 491 -10.27 17.33 -5.29
C VAL A 491 -10.22 17.12 -3.79
N VAL A 492 -9.14 17.57 -3.19
CA VAL A 492 -8.88 17.52 -1.77
C VAL A 492 -8.56 18.92 -1.30
N PHE A 493 -9.07 19.32 -0.14
CA PHE A 493 -8.73 20.61 0.45
C PHE A 493 -8.37 20.49 1.92
N ASP A 494 -7.27 21.15 2.30
CA ASP A 494 -6.91 21.37 3.69
C ASP A 494 -6.24 22.74 3.89
N LEU A 495 -6.18 23.21 5.14
CA LEU A 495 -5.48 24.43 5.51
C LEU A 495 -4.11 24.06 6.07
N LEU A 496 -3.07 24.77 5.64
CA LEU A 496 -1.69 24.47 6.04
C LEU A 496 -1.50 24.44 7.56
N ASN A 497 -2.14 25.35 8.29
CA ASN A 497 -2.03 25.44 9.74
C ASN A 497 -2.89 24.40 10.50
N LYS A 498 -3.69 23.58 9.80
CA LYS A 498 -4.60 22.59 10.39
C LYS A 498 -4.38 21.16 9.88
N MET A 499 -3.69 20.98 8.76
CA MET A 499 -3.27 19.66 8.27
C MET A 499 -2.20 19.06 9.20
N SER A 500 -2.13 17.72 9.27
CA SER A 500 -1.11 17.02 10.08
C SER A 500 0.25 17.03 9.40
N SER A 501 0.34 16.43 8.21
CA SER A 501 1.51 16.43 7.35
C SER A 501 1.09 16.21 5.90
N ILE A 502 1.95 16.60 4.95
CA ILE A 502 1.67 16.39 3.52
C ILE A 502 1.52 14.90 3.19
N ILE A 503 2.31 14.03 3.81
CA ILE A 503 2.26 12.59 3.53
C ILE A 503 0.94 12.00 4.01
N ASP A 504 0.51 12.34 5.23
CA ASP A 504 -0.77 11.87 5.75
C ASP A 504 -1.93 12.36 4.89
N LEU A 505 -1.88 13.65 4.49
CA LEU A 505 -2.87 14.27 3.61
C LEU A 505 -2.96 13.56 2.25
N LEU A 506 -1.83 13.19 1.64
CA LEU A 506 -1.83 12.46 0.37
C LEU A 506 -2.32 11.02 0.55
N ASN A 507 -1.96 10.36 1.65
CA ASN A 507 -2.28 8.96 1.89
C ASN A 507 -3.77 8.73 2.17
N ARG A 508 -4.36 9.54 3.07
CA ARG A 508 -5.76 9.40 3.50
C ARG A 508 -6.76 9.45 2.34
N GLN A 509 -6.42 10.22 1.30
CA GLN A 509 -7.27 10.46 0.13
C GLN A 509 -7.34 9.28 -0.84
N LEU A 510 -6.42 8.33 -0.70
CA LEU A 510 -6.38 7.09 -1.47
C LEU A 510 -6.98 5.91 -0.69
N GLU A 511 -6.85 5.91 0.64
CA GLU A 511 -7.40 4.87 1.51
C GLU A 511 -8.92 5.02 1.73
N TYR A 512 -9.41 6.24 2.02
CA TYR A 512 -10.82 6.48 2.39
C TYR A 512 -11.47 7.65 1.63
N PRO A 513 -11.64 7.56 0.30
CA PRO A 513 -12.13 8.70 -0.50
C PRO A 513 -13.56 9.18 -0.20
N LYS A 514 -14.36 8.39 0.55
CA LYS A 514 -15.73 8.75 0.97
C LYS A 514 -15.79 9.47 2.33
N ALA A 515 -14.72 9.50 3.12
CA ALA A 515 -14.77 9.94 4.53
C ALA A 515 -14.05 11.27 4.84
N ASP A 516 -13.46 11.94 3.85
CA ASP A 516 -12.20 12.63 4.13
C ASP A 516 -12.23 14.16 4.01
N LEU A 517 -13.32 14.76 4.50
CA LEU A 517 -13.32 16.19 4.77
C LEU A 517 -12.57 16.47 6.08
N PRO A 518 -11.76 17.54 6.14
CA PRO A 518 -11.00 17.84 7.34
C PRO A 518 -11.95 18.14 8.52
N ILE A 519 -11.70 17.57 9.70
CA ILE A 519 -12.60 17.68 10.88
C ILE A 519 -12.92 19.15 11.21
N TRP A 520 -11.94 20.04 11.05
CA TRP A 520 -12.10 21.46 11.33
C TRP A 520 -13.13 22.16 10.42
N GLY A 521 -13.36 21.62 9.21
CA GLY A 521 -14.29 22.19 8.24
C GLY A 521 -15.76 22.04 8.66
N LYS A 522 -16.08 21.16 9.62
CA LYS A 522 -17.43 21.01 10.19
C LYS A 522 -17.97 22.31 10.80
N LYS A 523 -17.07 23.19 11.27
CA LYS A 523 -17.43 24.53 11.76
C LYS A 523 -17.98 25.45 10.67
N PHE A 524 -17.55 25.25 9.42
CA PHE A 524 -17.84 26.14 8.29
C PHE A 524 -18.98 25.61 7.42
N CYS A 525 -19.01 24.31 7.17
CA CYS A 525 -20.06 23.64 6.39
C CYS A 525 -20.56 22.39 7.13
N PRO A 526 -21.29 22.52 8.27
CA PRO A 526 -21.76 21.37 9.04
C PRO A 526 -22.59 20.38 8.20
N GLU A 527 -23.32 20.89 7.20
CA GLU A 527 -24.16 20.11 6.28
C GLU A 527 -23.39 19.09 5.42
N LEU A 528 -22.06 19.23 5.30
CA LEU A 528 -21.22 18.30 4.54
C LEU A 528 -20.73 17.11 5.39
N TYR A 529 -21.00 17.11 6.70
CA TYR A 529 -20.47 16.14 7.68
C TYR A 529 -21.56 15.28 8.36
N ASP A 530 -22.80 15.36 7.88
CA ASP A 530 -23.97 14.70 8.44
C ASP A 530 -24.45 13.50 7.61
#